data_AF-A0A1F6YQY8-F1
#
_entry.id   AF-A0A1F6YQY8-F1
#
_cell.length_a   1.000
_cell.length_b   1.000
_cell.length_c   1.000
_cell.angle_alpha   90.00
_cell.angle_beta   90.00
_cell.angle_gamma   90.00
#
_symmetry.space_group_name_H-M   'P 1'
#
loop_
_entity.id
_entity.type
_entity.pdbx_description
1 polymer ?
#
loop_
_entity_poly.entity_id
_entity_poly.type
_entity_poly.pdbx_seq_one_letter_code
_entity_poly.pdbx_strand_id
1 'polypeptide(L)'
;MPITQSAKKAIRGSLRKKALNDQRKKAMKEIIKKIEKIAKSNVQSDKDEARKMLSGAFQVIDKAAKRGVIKKNNAANKKSRLSKLTK
;
A
#
# COMPACT_ATOMS: atom_id res chain seq x y z
N MET A 1 -17.07 12.43 -24.62
CA MET A 1 -16.11 11.58 -25.37
C MET A 1 -14.90 12.43 -25.75
N PRO A 2 -13.68 11.88 -25.78
CA PRO A 2 -12.50 12.59 -26.28
C PRO A 2 -12.66 12.92 -27.77
N ILE A 3 -12.63 14.21 -28.11
CA ILE A 3 -12.83 14.70 -29.48
C ILE A 3 -11.51 14.60 -30.28
N THR A 4 -10.39 15.01 -29.68
CA THR A 4 -9.09 15.02 -30.34
C THR A 4 -8.37 13.67 -30.26
N GLN A 5 -7.49 13.38 -31.24
CA GLN A 5 -6.68 12.16 -31.24
C GLN A 5 -5.75 12.09 -30.02
N SER A 6 -5.22 13.24 -29.57
CA SER A 6 -4.40 13.34 -28.35
C SER A 6 -5.20 12.96 -27.10
N ALA A 7 -6.46 13.38 -26.99
CA ALA A 7 -7.33 13.01 -25.87
C ALA A 7 -7.64 11.51 -25.87
N LYS A 8 -7.92 10.91 -27.03
CA LYS A 8 -8.11 9.44 -27.15
C LYS A 8 -6.85 8.68 -26.68
N LYS A 9 -5.65 9.14 -27.06
CA LYS A 9 -4.37 8.58 -26.61
C LYS A 9 -4.16 8.74 -25.09
N ALA A 10 -4.48 9.92 -24.55
CA ALA A 10 -4.36 10.20 -23.13
C ALA A 10 -5.23 9.29 -22.26
N ILE A 11 -6.48 9.01 -22.68
CA ILE A 11 -7.37 8.08 -21.98
C ILE A 11 -6.76 6.67 -21.94
N ARG A 12 -6.26 6.15 -23.07
CA ARG A 12 -5.59 4.83 -23.11
C ARG A 12 -4.40 4.77 -22.15
N GLY A 13 -3.57 5.81 -22.13
CA GLY A 13 -2.43 5.92 -21.21
C GLY A 13 -2.87 5.97 -19.75
N SER A 14 -3.92 6.74 -19.44
CA SER A 14 -4.48 6.87 -18.10
C SER A 14 -5.02 5.52 -17.58
N LEU A 15 -5.77 4.78 -18.39
CA LEU A 15 -6.31 3.47 -18.02
C LEU A 15 -5.21 2.47 -17.66
N ARG A 16 -4.13 2.41 -18.45
CA ARG A 16 -2.97 1.53 -18.18
C ARG A 16 -2.28 1.91 -16.87
N LYS A 17 -2.04 3.20 -16.65
CA LYS A 17 -1.43 3.71 -15.40
C LYS A 17 -2.33 3.43 -14.19
N LYS A 18 -3.64 3.60 -14.34
CA LYS A 18 -4.64 3.33 -13.30
C LYS A 18 -4.60 1.87 -12.87
N ALA A 19 -4.62 0.92 -13.80
CA ALA A 19 -4.58 -0.51 -13.48
C ALA A 19 -3.36 -0.89 -12.62
N LEU A 20 -2.17 -0.40 -13.00
CA LEU A 20 -0.93 -0.66 -12.26
C LEU A 20 -0.92 -0.01 -10.86
N ASN A 21 -1.48 1.20 -10.74
CA ASN A 21 -1.57 1.89 -9.46
C ASN A 21 -2.60 1.24 -8.53
N ASP A 22 -3.72 0.78 -9.07
CA ASP A 22 -4.77 0.09 -8.33
C ASP A 22 -4.26 -1.25 -7.79
N GLN A 23 -3.51 -2.02 -8.58
CA GLN A 23 -2.88 -3.27 -8.12
C GLN A 23 -1.96 -3.03 -6.91
N ARG A 24 -1.08 -2.03 -6.99
CA ARG A 24 -0.15 -1.69 -5.89
C ARG A 24 -0.88 -1.18 -4.65
N LYS A 25 -1.95 -0.39 -4.86
CA LYS A 25 -2.80 0.12 -3.77
C LYS A 25 -3.55 -1.00 -3.07
N LYS A 26 -4.06 -2.00 -3.82
CA LYS A 26 -4.71 -3.20 -3.28
C LYS A 26 -3.72 -4.04 -2.48
N ALA A 27 -2.57 -4.40 -3.04
CA ALA A 27 -1.55 -5.19 -2.37
C ALA A 27 -1.12 -4.58 -1.03
N MET A 28 -0.86 -3.27 -1.00
CA MET A 28 -0.55 -2.57 0.25
C MET A 28 -1.72 -2.62 1.25
N LYS A 29 -2.97 -2.37 0.80
CA LYS A 29 -4.14 -2.42 1.70
C LYS A 29 -4.35 -3.82 2.28
N GLU A 30 -4.16 -4.87 1.50
CA GLU A 30 -4.29 -6.26 1.95
C GLU A 30 -3.26 -6.61 3.01
N ILE A 31 -1.99 -6.24 2.80
CA ILE A 31 -0.93 -6.48 3.79
C ILE A 31 -1.21 -5.73 5.08
N ILE A 32 -1.61 -4.45 4.99
CA ILE A 32 -1.98 -3.66 6.18
C ILE A 32 -3.14 -4.31 6.92
N LYS A 33 -4.20 -4.73 6.22
CA LYS A 33 -5.35 -5.41 6.85
C LYS A 33 -4.96 -6.74 7.51
N LYS A 34 -4.08 -7.52 6.89
CA LYS A 34 -3.57 -8.77 7.46
C LYS A 34 -2.85 -8.50 8.78
N ILE A 35 -1.93 -7.53 8.79
CA ILE A 35 -1.20 -7.14 10.02
C ILE A 35 -2.16 -6.57 11.07
N GLU A 36 -3.12 -5.74 10.68
CA GLU A 36 -4.12 -5.21 11.61
C GLU A 36 -5.01 -6.30 12.23
N LYS A 37 -5.30 -7.38 11.48
CA LYS A 37 -6.08 -8.51 12.00
C LYS A 37 -5.27 -9.34 13.00
N ILE A 38 -4.01 -9.63 12.67
CA ILE A 38 -3.09 -10.40 13.52
C ILE A 38 -2.71 -9.61 14.78
N ALA A 39 -2.46 -8.30 14.66
CA ALA A 39 -2.09 -7.50 15.84
C ALA A 39 -3.26 -7.23 16.80
N LYS A 40 -4.51 -7.45 16.36
CA LYS A 40 -5.72 -7.36 17.20
C LYS A 40 -6.03 -8.65 17.95
N SER A 41 -5.46 -9.80 17.58
CA SER A 41 -5.59 -10.99 18.42
C SER A 41 -4.70 -10.83 19.66
N ASN A 42 -5.26 -11.04 20.85
CA ASN A 42 -4.59 -10.84 22.14
C ASN A 42 -3.58 -11.95 22.48
N VAL A 43 -3.09 -12.69 21.49
CA VAL A 43 -2.16 -13.79 21.69
C VAL A 43 -0.74 -13.28 21.48
N GLN A 44 0.16 -13.56 22.44
CA GLN A 44 1.53 -13.06 22.38
C GLN A 44 2.33 -13.63 21.19
N SER A 45 2.01 -14.86 20.74
CA SER A 45 2.58 -15.47 19.53
C SER A 45 2.32 -14.65 18.27
N ASP A 46 1.14 -14.04 18.17
CA ASP A 46 0.68 -13.33 16.99
C ASP A 46 1.39 -11.97 16.87
N LYS A 47 1.83 -11.38 18.00
CA LYS A 47 2.65 -10.16 18.00
C LYS A 47 4.04 -10.40 17.41
N ASP A 48 4.65 -11.55 17.67
CA ASP A 48 5.95 -11.90 17.10
C ASP A 48 5.84 -12.23 15.61
N GLU A 49 4.75 -12.86 15.20
CA GLU A 49 4.44 -13.08 13.77
C GLU A 49 4.18 -11.75 13.05
N ALA A 50 3.44 -10.82 13.67
CA ALA A 50 3.22 -9.47 13.15
C ALA A 50 4.55 -8.68 12.99
N ARG A 51 5.49 -8.84 13.93
CA ARG A 51 6.84 -8.26 13.82
C ARG A 51 7.65 -8.82 12.66
N LYS A 52 7.51 -10.12 12.35
CA LYS A 52 8.13 -10.71 11.15
C LYS A 52 7.51 -10.16 9.86
N MET A 53 6.18 -10.00 9.82
CA MET A 53 5.47 -9.47 8.65
C MET A 53 5.68 -7.97 8.41
N LEU A 54 6.07 -7.22 9.44
CA LEU A 54 6.33 -5.77 9.35
C LEU A 54 7.39 -5.40 8.31
N SER A 55 8.47 -6.18 8.20
CA SER A 55 9.52 -5.98 7.20
C SER A 55 8.95 -5.96 5.78
N GLY A 56 8.11 -6.95 5.46
CA GLY A 56 7.43 -7.04 4.17
C GLY A 56 6.47 -5.87 3.92
N ALA A 57 5.74 -5.43 4.96
CA ALA A 57 4.85 -4.28 4.86
C ALA A 57 5.59 -2.98 4.59
N PHE A 58 6.70 -2.72 5.28
CA PHE A 58 7.55 -1.56 5.02
C PHE A 58 8.09 -1.56 3.60
N GLN A 59 8.57 -2.71 3.11
CA GLN A 59 9.07 -2.83 1.76
C GLN A 59 7.99 -2.47 0.72
N VAL A 60 6.75 -2.92 0.91
CA VAL A 60 5.63 -2.61 -0.01
C VAL A 60 5.22 -1.14 0.07
N ILE A 61 5.17 -0.57 1.28
CA ILE A 61 4.85 0.85 1.49
C ILE A 61 5.90 1.75 0.82
N ASP A 62 7.18 1.43 1.00
CA ASP A 62 8.27 2.23 0.43
C ASP A 62 8.36 2.07 -1.09
N LYS A 63 8.09 0.88 -1.64
CA LYS A 63 7.95 0.67 -3.09
C LYS A 63 6.77 1.47 -3.67
N ALA A 64 5.65 1.56 -2.96
CA ALA A 64 4.50 2.36 -3.37
C ALA A 64 4.80 3.87 -3.33
N ALA A 65 5.59 4.32 -2.35
CA ALA A 65 6.05 5.71 -2.25
C ALA A 65 7.05 6.07 -3.36
N LYS A 66 8.06 5.20 -3.61
CA LYS A 66 9.06 5.40 -4.68
C LYS A 66 8.42 5.55 -6.06
N ARG A 67 7.35 4.80 -6.33
CA ARG A 67 6.61 4.84 -7.61
C ARG A 67 5.57 5.97 -7.69
N GLY A 68 5.46 6.83 -6.67
CA GLY A 68 4.53 7.96 -6.66
C GLY A 68 3.06 7.57 -6.51
N VAL A 69 2.74 6.32 -6.14
CA VAL A 69 1.36 5.89 -5.86
C VAL A 69 0.84 6.56 -4.58
N ILE A 70 1.75 6.86 -3.64
CA ILE A 70 1.46 7.45 -2.34
C ILE A 70 2.50 8.53 -2.05
N LYS A 71 2.08 9.66 -1.46
CA LYS A 71 2.99 10.73 -1.02
C LYS A 71 3.88 10.25 0.14
N LYS A 72 5.09 10.81 0.24
CA LYS A 72 6.09 10.48 1.28
C LYS A 72 5.50 10.52 2.71
N ASN A 73 4.72 11.55 3.04
CA ASN A 73 4.11 11.69 4.36
C ASN A 73 3.05 10.62 4.65
N ASN A 74 2.29 10.20 3.64
CA ASN A 74 1.29 9.13 3.82
C ASN A 74 1.98 7.76 4.01
N ALA A 75 3.10 7.52 3.34
CA ALA A 75 3.93 6.35 3.63
C ALA A 75 4.47 6.39 5.08
N ALA A 76 5.02 7.53 5.53
CA ALA A 76 5.51 7.70 6.90
C ALA A 76 4.41 7.47 7.95
N ASN A 77 3.22 8.06 7.76
CA ASN A 77 2.08 7.88 8.65
C ASN A 77 1.66 6.41 8.77
N LYS A 78 1.67 5.67 7.65
CA LYS A 78 1.34 4.23 7.67
C LYS A 78 2.38 3.40 8.40
N LYS A 79 3.67 3.69 8.20
CA LYS A 79 4.75 3.01 8.93
C LYS A 79 4.62 3.25 10.43
N SER A 80 4.42 4.50 10.84
CA SER A 80 4.21 4.86 12.24
C SER A 80 3.01 4.13 12.87
N ARG A 81 1.86 4.08 12.18
CA ARG A 81 0.67 3.37 12.69
C ARG A 81 0.91 1.87 12.84
N LEU A 82 1.57 1.24 11.87
CA LEU A 82 1.89 -0.19 11.96
C LEU A 82 2.84 -0.47 13.13
N SER A 83 3.91 0.32 13.28
CA SER A 83 4.85 0.18 14.41
C SER A 83 4.19 0.36 15.77
N LYS A 84 3.24 1.31 15.89
CA LYS A 84 2.48 1.51 17.13
C LYS A 84 1.58 0.33 17.48
N LEU A 85 1.05 -0.36 16.48
CA LEU A 85 0.14 -1.50 16.68
C LEU A 85 0.87 -2.77 17.11
N THR A 86 2.14 -2.92 16.72
CA THR A 86 2.99 -4.07 17.04
C THR A 86 3.90 -3.87 18.26
N LYS A 87 3.86 -2.68 18.87
CA LYS A 87 4.57 -2.38 20.11
C LYS A 87 3.77 -2.95 21.27
#